data_AF-A0A7W8EY63-F1
#
_entry.id   AF-A0A7W8EY63-F1
#
_cell.length_a   1.000
_cell.length_b   1.000
_cell.length_c   1.000
_cell.angle_alpha   90.00
_cell.angle_beta   90.00
_cell.angle_gamma   90.00
#
_symmetry.space_group_name_H-M   'P 1'
#
loop_
_entity.id
_entity.type
_entity.pdbx_description
1 polymer ?
#
loop_
_entity_poly.entity_id
_entity_poly.type
_entity_poly.pdbx_seq_one_letter_code
_entity_poly.pdbx_strand_id
1 'polypeptide(L)'
;MTPPTPPPVTLIIDVDDDTRVLQAARASSDPQAGQATVDLTPHTPRTAYLPRDILRALGRTDYQPTASEPPRRRTRLAGRRLLDHRPGHPPPRHPARHHLAEARTRHIAQLRQDTGIHLVLIAQPPTPTAAAHLRTRLTRHHLDHDLQQITDSHKALELLGPPAPHRPPPAPDRLTPLPDLPRLPVARFRAELRRCLPAADFARVDAQYRAGLYAARAYLARNPGLPTQQDLEFFLSRLTTSSPSQRHTLIRLRGAQAGFLRTGFLLDLPDDLDTATGPGITTRPFTPYTAHRISRGIPHPPQLAALTALLTTGTHPDALYTTPVSALDEHCTRLTVPDIWHPEQGSPTPPPPVTYAIPPRARPVLRTALHFRRAEQAQGHFLLFSTSFGHRLTDLAHDAAVDIPALGRLQPGPDWHHRARCTHPATTTPHTSTDQSPRHHPQTKEALQPAAPPHLLSSQQRAELLATIGPPTDTVLPHDQAAPVVEILRQYLGSRRPPVSVSEDLLADLMDRLLLDHASTPQWPIPHPDLLSALSAGAEYPCRREFT
;
A
#
# COMPACT_ATOMS: atom_id res chain seq x y z
N MET A 1 -3.23 -24.15 -9.62
CA MET A 1 -3.61 -23.24 -10.72
C MET A 1 -2.53 -23.29 -11.79
N THR A 2 -2.86 -23.77 -12.99
CA THR A 2 -1.99 -23.70 -14.16
C THR A 2 -1.73 -22.21 -14.48
N PRO A 3 -0.49 -21.77 -14.70
CA PRO A 3 -0.24 -20.39 -15.09
C PRO A 3 -1.03 -20.08 -16.38
N PRO A 4 -1.63 -18.88 -16.52
CA PRO A 4 -2.32 -18.51 -17.75
C PRO A 4 -1.34 -18.63 -18.92
N THR A 5 -1.78 -19.27 -20.00
CA THR A 5 -0.98 -19.40 -21.23
C THR A 5 -0.58 -18.00 -21.69
N PRO A 6 0.72 -17.71 -21.85
CA PRO A 6 1.15 -16.38 -22.24
C PRO A 6 0.62 -16.07 -23.65
N PRO A 7 0.24 -14.80 -23.93
CA PRO A 7 -0.29 -14.37 -25.21
C PRO A 7 0.68 -14.67 -26.37
N PRO A 8 0.18 -14.83 -27.61
CA PRO A 8 1.01 -15.13 -28.78
C PRO A 8 2.16 -14.13 -28.94
N VAL A 9 3.30 -14.57 -29.48
CA VAL A 9 4.36 -13.64 -29.85
C VAL A 9 4.00 -13.04 -31.21
N THR A 10 3.94 -11.72 -31.33
CA THR A 10 3.74 -11.08 -32.63
C THR A 10 5.10 -10.71 -33.21
N LEU A 11 5.39 -11.07 -34.46
CA LEU A 11 6.56 -10.62 -35.21
C LEU A 11 6.12 -9.78 -36.41
N ILE A 12 6.40 -8.49 -36.34
CA ILE A 12 6.25 -7.55 -37.45
C ILE A 12 7.57 -7.56 -38.24
N ILE A 13 7.52 -7.97 -39.50
CA ILE A 13 8.63 -7.86 -40.43
C ILE A 13 8.38 -6.65 -41.31
N ASP A 14 9.11 -5.59 -41.04
CA ASP A 14 9.08 -4.34 -41.80
C ASP A 14 10.12 -4.44 -42.93
N VAL A 15 9.68 -4.96 -44.08
CA VAL A 15 10.54 -5.24 -45.24
C VAL A 15 10.93 -3.95 -45.97
N ASP A 16 10.08 -2.95 -45.92
CA ASP A 16 10.22 -1.69 -46.67
C ASP A 16 10.99 -0.60 -45.88
N ASP A 17 11.45 -0.92 -44.66
CA ASP A 17 11.99 0.06 -43.70
C ASP A 17 11.03 1.26 -43.51
N ASP A 18 9.75 0.95 -43.36
CA ASP A 18 8.73 1.98 -43.19
C ASP A 18 8.86 2.60 -41.80
N THR A 19 9.52 3.76 -41.78
CA THR A 19 9.66 4.60 -40.59
C THR A 19 8.33 4.87 -39.87
N ARG A 20 7.17 4.75 -40.55
CA ARG A 20 5.83 4.90 -39.96
C ARG A 20 5.52 3.80 -38.96
N VAL A 21 5.87 2.54 -39.22
CA VAL A 21 5.63 1.43 -38.28
C VAL A 21 6.45 1.64 -37.01
N LEU A 22 7.71 2.07 -37.15
CA LEU A 22 8.56 2.40 -36.01
C LEU A 22 8.06 3.62 -35.23
N GLN A 23 7.62 4.68 -35.92
CA GLN A 23 7.05 5.86 -35.29
C GLN A 23 5.76 5.53 -34.55
N ALA A 24 4.87 4.73 -35.15
CA ALA A 24 3.65 4.26 -34.52
C ALA A 24 3.94 3.40 -33.29
N ALA A 25 4.94 2.51 -33.36
CA ALA A 25 5.35 1.71 -32.22
C ALA A 25 5.82 2.59 -31.06
N ARG A 26 6.67 3.59 -31.33
CA ARG A 26 7.10 4.57 -30.31
C ARG A 26 5.94 5.40 -29.78
N ALA A 27 5.07 5.88 -30.65
CA ALA A 27 3.90 6.67 -30.29
C ALA A 27 2.90 5.87 -29.45
N SER A 28 2.78 4.56 -29.66
CA SER A 28 1.90 3.67 -28.89
C SER A 28 2.42 3.35 -27.48
N SER A 29 3.66 3.74 -27.13
CA SER A 29 4.24 3.45 -25.83
C SER A 29 3.53 4.22 -24.71
N ASP A 30 2.83 3.51 -23.83
CA ASP A 30 2.29 4.02 -22.57
C ASP A 30 2.72 3.12 -21.40
N PRO A 31 3.89 3.38 -20.79
CA PRO A 31 4.35 2.61 -19.64
C PRO A 31 3.34 2.61 -18.48
N GLN A 32 2.50 3.64 -18.35
CA GLN A 32 1.45 3.75 -17.33
C GLN A 32 0.19 2.93 -17.66
N ALA A 33 0.04 2.45 -18.90
CA ALA A 33 -0.95 1.45 -19.28
C ALA A 33 -0.34 0.04 -19.45
N GLY A 34 0.95 -0.14 -19.10
CA GLY A 34 1.64 -1.41 -19.27
C GLY A 34 2.14 -1.66 -20.70
N GLN A 35 2.14 -0.67 -21.59
CA GLN A 35 2.66 -0.78 -22.94
C GLN A 35 3.99 -0.05 -23.05
N ALA A 36 5.09 -0.74 -23.32
CA ALA A 36 6.40 -0.09 -23.36
C ALA A 36 7.21 -0.49 -24.59
N THR A 37 7.55 0.51 -25.40
CA THR A 37 8.38 0.34 -26.61
C THR A 37 9.84 0.39 -26.25
N VAL A 38 10.53 -0.74 -26.47
CA VAL A 38 11.93 -0.94 -26.10
C VAL A 38 12.80 -0.86 -27.35
N ASP A 39 13.41 0.30 -27.56
CA ASP A 39 14.49 0.43 -28.53
C ASP A 39 15.75 -0.26 -27.99
N LEU A 40 16.07 -1.43 -28.54
CA LEU A 40 17.25 -2.19 -28.14
C LEU A 40 18.52 -1.48 -28.61
N THR A 41 19.51 -1.36 -27.73
CA THR A 41 20.82 -0.79 -28.08
C THR A 41 21.47 -1.67 -29.16
N PRO A 42 21.83 -1.12 -30.35
CA PRO A 42 22.31 -1.90 -31.48
C PRO A 42 23.70 -2.51 -31.23
N HIS A 43 24.04 -3.58 -32.00
CA HIS A 43 25.37 -4.19 -32.13
C HIS A 43 26.12 -4.59 -30.84
N THR A 44 25.43 -4.76 -29.72
CA THR A 44 26.06 -5.22 -28.48
C THR A 44 25.56 -6.62 -28.08
N PRO A 45 26.40 -7.67 -28.18
CA PRO A 45 26.03 -9.01 -27.72
C PRO A 45 25.91 -9.10 -26.20
N ARG A 46 26.36 -8.05 -25.49
CA ARG A 46 26.29 -7.94 -24.03
C ARG A 46 24.83 -7.88 -23.57
N THR A 47 24.41 -8.91 -22.85
CA THR A 47 23.09 -9.00 -22.21
C THR A 47 22.84 -7.93 -21.14
N ALA A 48 23.88 -7.20 -20.73
CA ALA A 48 23.79 -6.14 -19.74
C ALA A 48 22.96 -4.91 -20.20
N TYR A 49 22.77 -4.72 -21.52
CA TYR A 49 22.04 -3.56 -22.05
C TYR A 49 20.53 -3.76 -22.11
N LEU A 50 20.03 -4.99 -22.25
CA LEU A 50 18.60 -5.26 -22.31
C LEU A 50 17.83 -4.72 -21.08
N PRO A 51 18.30 -4.91 -19.82
CA PRO A 51 17.67 -4.28 -18.66
C PRO A 51 17.64 -2.76 -18.75
N ARG A 52 18.72 -2.15 -19.23
CA ARG A 52 18.84 -0.70 -19.39
C ARG A 52 17.88 -0.18 -20.45
N ASP A 53 17.74 -0.89 -21.56
CA ASP A 53 16.83 -0.55 -22.64
C ASP A 53 15.37 -0.64 -22.16
N ILE A 54 15.01 -1.69 -21.41
CA ILE A 54 13.68 -1.83 -20.81
C ILE A 54 13.42 -0.71 -19.81
N LEU A 55 14.38 -0.42 -18.91
CA LEU A 55 14.23 0.67 -17.94
C LEU A 55 14.09 2.03 -18.64
N ARG A 56 14.86 2.29 -19.70
CA ARG A 56 14.73 3.49 -20.53
C ARG A 56 13.34 3.60 -21.13
N ALA A 57 12.80 2.51 -21.70
CA ALA A 57 11.45 2.45 -22.25
C ALA A 57 10.37 2.75 -21.19
N LEU A 58 10.63 2.41 -19.93
CA LEU A 58 9.79 2.75 -18.77
C LEU A 58 10.03 4.19 -18.24
N GLY A 59 10.77 5.03 -18.96
CA GLY A 59 11.08 6.40 -18.57
C GLY A 59 12.09 6.51 -17.43
N ARG A 60 12.99 5.52 -17.29
CA ARG A 60 14.06 5.48 -16.27
C ARG A 60 15.43 5.68 -16.93
N THR A 61 15.69 6.89 -17.37
CA THR A 61 16.93 7.26 -18.08
C THR A 61 18.13 7.39 -17.16
N ASP A 62 17.90 7.70 -15.87
CA ASP A 62 18.94 8.11 -14.92
C ASP A 62 19.49 6.93 -14.11
N TYR A 63 18.95 5.71 -14.33
CA TYR A 63 19.45 4.53 -13.65
C TYR A 63 20.84 4.16 -14.19
N GLN A 64 21.85 4.34 -13.34
CA GLN A 64 23.17 3.77 -13.52
C GLN A 64 23.26 2.45 -12.73
N PRO A 65 23.36 1.30 -13.40
CA PRO A 65 23.56 0.04 -12.69
C PRO A 65 24.92 0.08 -11.97
N THR A 66 24.91 -0.08 -10.65
CA THR A 66 26.14 -0.28 -9.87
C THR A 66 26.85 -1.54 -10.36
N ALA A 67 28.16 -1.46 -10.60
CA ALA A 67 28.96 -2.51 -11.26
C ALA A 67 28.86 -3.91 -10.62
N SER A 68 28.40 -4.01 -9.36
CA SER A 68 28.29 -5.23 -8.56
C SER A 68 27.03 -6.09 -8.79
N GLU A 69 26.01 -5.61 -9.50
CA GLU A 69 24.78 -6.40 -9.71
C GLU A 69 24.84 -7.34 -10.94
N PRO A 70 24.50 -8.64 -10.82
CA PRO A 70 24.53 -9.56 -11.94
C PRO A 70 23.42 -9.25 -12.98
N PRO A 71 23.71 -9.31 -14.30
CA PRO A 71 22.78 -8.95 -15.38
C PRO A 71 21.42 -9.66 -15.36
N ARG A 72 21.38 -10.92 -14.88
CA ARG A 72 20.15 -11.71 -14.78
C ARG A 72 19.16 -11.15 -13.76
N ARG A 73 19.65 -10.59 -12.64
CA ARG A 73 18.81 -9.90 -11.66
C ARG A 73 18.23 -8.63 -12.27
N ARG A 74 19.05 -7.86 -13.01
CA ARG A 74 18.63 -6.61 -13.68
C ARG A 74 17.51 -6.80 -14.72
N THR A 75 17.52 -7.86 -15.51
CA THR A 75 16.46 -8.13 -16.52
C THR A 75 15.13 -8.51 -15.87
N ARG A 76 15.18 -9.30 -14.78
CA ARG A 76 14.00 -9.66 -13.98
C ARG A 76 13.43 -8.47 -13.21
N LEU A 77 14.29 -7.57 -12.73
CA LEU A 77 13.92 -6.31 -12.07
C LEU A 77 13.13 -5.38 -13.00
N ALA A 78 13.55 -5.27 -14.26
CA ALA A 78 12.94 -4.39 -15.25
C ALA A 78 11.59 -4.93 -15.76
N GLY A 79 11.50 -6.22 -16.08
CA GLY A 79 10.29 -6.77 -16.70
C GLY A 79 9.15 -7.14 -15.73
N ARG A 80 9.38 -7.22 -14.43
CA ARG A 80 8.29 -7.46 -13.46
C ARG A 80 7.57 -6.20 -12.99
N ARG A 81 8.17 -5.03 -13.13
CA ARG A 81 7.44 -3.76 -12.95
C ARG A 81 6.43 -3.49 -14.06
N LEU A 82 6.60 -4.13 -15.21
CA LEU A 82 5.67 -4.07 -16.34
C LEU A 82 4.36 -4.83 -16.10
N LEU A 83 4.32 -5.71 -15.11
CA LEU A 83 3.13 -6.51 -14.80
C LEU A 83 2.17 -5.83 -13.82
N ASP A 84 2.57 -4.70 -13.24
CA ASP A 84 1.86 -4.13 -12.09
C ASP A 84 0.86 -3.04 -12.47
N HIS A 85 0.43 -3.01 -13.73
CA HIS A 85 -0.64 -2.14 -14.19
C HIS A 85 -1.91 -2.93 -14.51
N ARG A 86 -2.72 -3.03 -13.44
CA ARG A 86 -4.12 -3.46 -13.33
C ARG A 86 -4.43 -4.97 -13.55
N PRO A 87 -5.18 -5.59 -12.62
CA PRO A 87 -5.98 -6.76 -12.98
C PRO A 87 -7.09 -6.30 -13.95
N GLY A 88 -7.16 -6.91 -15.13
CA GLY A 88 -8.25 -6.69 -16.10
C GLY A 88 -7.88 -6.02 -17.44
N HIS A 89 -6.61 -5.72 -17.71
CA HIS A 89 -6.16 -5.25 -19.02
C HIS A 89 -5.34 -6.31 -19.77
N PRO A 90 -5.36 -6.27 -21.13
CA PRO A 90 -4.60 -7.22 -21.95
C PRO A 90 -3.11 -7.14 -21.63
N PRO A 91 -2.38 -8.24 -21.86
CA PRO A 91 -0.99 -8.36 -21.45
C PRO A 91 -0.09 -7.27 -22.04
N PRO A 92 0.94 -6.83 -21.29
CA PRO A 92 1.78 -5.68 -21.63
C PRO A 92 2.49 -5.91 -22.97
N ARG A 93 2.36 -4.96 -23.92
CA ARG A 93 2.94 -5.02 -25.27
C ARG A 93 4.35 -4.43 -25.30
N HIS A 94 5.30 -5.20 -25.85
CA HIS A 94 6.69 -4.77 -26.01
C HIS A 94 7.18 -4.80 -27.45
N PRO A 95 7.13 -3.68 -28.18
CA PRO A 95 7.85 -3.51 -29.45
C PRO A 95 9.36 -3.45 -29.22
N ALA A 96 10.12 -4.35 -29.86
CA ALA A 96 11.58 -4.38 -29.80
C ALA A 96 12.20 -4.29 -31.20
N ARG A 97 13.24 -3.46 -31.36
CA ARG A 97 13.92 -3.16 -32.64
C ARG A 97 15.23 -3.96 -32.84
N HIS A 98 15.39 -4.55 -34.03
CA HIS A 98 16.59 -5.04 -34.77
C HIS A 98 17.65 -5.94 -34.14
N HIS A 99 18.19 -6.84 -34.99
CA HIS A 99 19.21 -7.87 -34.75
C HIS A 99 19.23 -8.45 -33.33
N LEU A 100 18.22 -9.27 -33.02
CA LEU A 100 18.16 -10.06 -31.79
C LEU A 100 19.30 -11.10 -31.74
N ALA A 101 20.39 -10.80 -31.04
CA ALA A 101 21.45 -11.78 -30.77
C ALA A 101 20.91 -12.95 -29.93
N GLU A 102 21.48 -14.15 -30.08
CA GLU A 102 21.07 -15.38 -29.38
C GLU A 102 20.87 -15.18 -27.86
N ALA A 103 21.85 -14.55 -27.21
CA ALA A 103 21.81 -14.31 -25.77
C ALA A 103 20.67 -13.37 -25.33
N ARG A 104 20.23 -12.46 -26.22
CA ARG A 104 19.07 -11.59 -25.99
C ARG A 104 17.76 -12.33 -26.25
N THR A 105 17.68 -13.15 -27.29
CA THR A 105 16.50 -14.00 -27.57
C THR A 105 16.20 -14.90 -26.38
N ARG A 106 17.23 -15.56 -25.82
CA ARG A 106 17.09 -16.35 -24.59
C ARG A 106 16.57 -15.52 -23.41
N HIS A 107 17.07 -14.31 -23.21
CA HIS A 107 16.63 -13.45 -22.12
C HIS A 107 15.19 -12.95 -22.29
N ILE A 108 14.79 -12.61 -23.51
CA ILE A 108 13.42 -12.17 -23.81
C ILE A 108 12.44 -13.35 -23.67
N ALA A 109 12.84 -14.54 -24.09
CA ALA A 109 12.06 -15.77 -23.86
C ALA A 109 11.89 -16.05 -22.37
N GLN A 110 12.99 -16.00 -21.60
CA GLN A 110 12.92 -16.14 -20.14
C GLN A 110 12.05 -15.05 -19.53
N LEU A 111 12.14 -13.81 -20.01
CA LEU A 111 11.32 -12.72 -19.51
C LEU A 111 9.83 -12.98 -19.76
N ARG A 112 9.46 -13.40 -20.98
CA ARG A 112 8.08 -13.80 -21.30
C ARG A 112 7.59 -14.96 -20.43
N GLN A 113 8.41 -15.96 -20.16
CA GLN A 113 8.05 -17.06 -19.26
C GLN A 113 7.88 -16.57 -17.81
N ASP A 114 8.79 -15.72 -17.32
CA ASP A 114 8.81 -15.23 -15.95
C ASP A 114 7.68 -14.22 -15.65
N THR A 115 7.10 -13.61 -16.70
CA THR A 115 6.16 -12.49 -16.57
C THR A 115 4.83 -12.69 -17.28
N GLY A 116 4.75 -13.46 -18.35
CA GLY A 116 3.55 -13.54 -19.19
C GLY A 116 3.32 -12.31 -20.07
N ILE A 117 4.35 -11.48 -20.31
CA ILE A 117 4.24 -10.30 -21.19
C ILE A 117 3.81 -10.66 -22.62
N HIS A 118 3.09 -9.75 -23.26
CA HIS A 118 2.81 -9.82 -24.70
C HIS A 118 3.98 -9.23 -25.49
N LEU A 119 4.69 -10.09 -26.21
CA LEU A 119 5.87 -9.67 -26.94
C LEU A 119 5.52 -9.33 -28.40
N VAL A 120 5.84 -8.11 -28.83
CA VAL A 120 5.70 -7.67 -30.22
C VAL A 120 7.10 -7.38 -30.77
N LEU A 121 7.67 -8.24 -31.59
CA LEU A 121 8.99 -8.01 -32.16
C LEU A 121 8.86 -7.23 -33.46
N ILE A 122 9.58 -6.12 -33.62
CA ILE A 122 9.64 -5.36 -34.87
C ILE A 122 11.03 -5.55 -35.47
N ALA A 123 11.11 -6.30 -36.56
CA ALA A 123 12.36 -6.61 -37.23
C ALA A 123 12.39 -6.01 -38.64
N GLN A 124 13.50 -5.36 -38.99
CA GLN A 124 13.87 -5.00 -40.37
C GLN A 124 15.05 -5.89 -40.78
N PRO A 125 14.82 -7.16 -41.17
CA PRO A 125 15.89 -8.00 -41.67
C PRO A 125 16.34 -7.46 -43.04
N PRO A 126 17.65 -7.17 -43.24
CA PRO A 126 18.14 -6.61 -44.50
C PRO A 126 18.08 -7.62 -45.66
N THR A 127 17.88 -8.92 -45.37
CA THR A 127 17.80 -9.99 -46.36
C THR A 127 16.79 -11.07 -45.95
N PRO A 128 16.23 -11.83 -46.90
CA PRO A 128 15.40 -13.01 -46.61
C PRO A 128 16.12 -14.07 -45.75
N THR A 129 17.43 -14.21 -45.93
CA THR A 129 18.28 -15.10 -45.12
C THR A 129 18.39 -14.62 -43.67
N ALA A 130 18.45 -13.31 -43.43
CA ALA A 130 18.43 -12.75 -42.09
C ALA A 130 17.07 -12.96 -41.39
N ALA A 131 15.97 -12.89 -42.14
CA ALA A 131 14.63 -13.21 -41.65
C ALA A 131 14.52 -14.70 -41.25
N ALA A 132 15.00 -15.61 -42.09
CA ALA A 132 15.05 -17.04 -41.78
C ALA A 132 15.89 -17.33 -40.52
N HIS A 133 17.08 -16.73 -40.39
CA HIS A 133 17.91 -16.86 -39.19
C HIS A 133 17.26 -16.31 -37.93
N LEU A 134 16.45 -15.24 -38.02
CA LEU A 134 15.67 -14.75 -36.88
C LEU A 134 14.62 -15.79 -36.47
N ARG A 135 13.88 -16.36 -37.41
CA ARG A 135 12.86 -17.39 -37.15
C ARG A 135 13.47 -18.63 -36.48
N THR A 136 14.58 -19.15 -37.00
CA THR A 136 15.28 -20.29 -36.39
C THR A 136 15.69 -20.02 -34.94
N ARG A 137 16.10 -18.78 -34.62
CA ARG A 137 16.46 -18.39 -33.25
C ARG A 137 15.24 -18.26 -32.33
N LEU A 138 14.11 -17.76 -32.84
CA LEU A 138 12.86 -17.71 -32.08
C LEU A 138 12.36 -19.12 -31.76
N THR A 139 12.38 -20.03 -32.74
CA THR A 139 12.03 -21.45 -32.57
C THR A 139 12.90 -22.14 -31.53
N ARG A 140 14.22 -21.94 -31.56
CA ARG A 140 15.14 -22.53 -30.57
C ARG A 140 14.82 -22.13 -29.12
N HIS A 141 14.17 -20.99 -28.92
CA HIS A 141 13.79 -20.48 -27.61
C HIS A 141 12.29 -20.58 -27.33
N HIS A 142 11.56 -21.42 -28.07
CA HIS A 142 10.12 -21.67 -27.91
C HIS A 142 9.27 -20.39 -27.97
N LEU A 143 9.69 -19.43 -28.81
CA LEU A 143 8.92 -18.21 -29.11
C LEU A 143 8.09 -18.35 -30.39
N ASP A 144 8.03 -19.55 -30.97
CA ASP A 144 7.40 -19.85 -32.26
C ASP A 144 6.03 -20.54 -32.16
N HIS A 145 5.75 -21.22 -31.04
CA HIS A 145 4.51 -21.99 -30.84
C HIS A 145 3.21 -21.18 -31.03
N ASP A 146 3.28 -19.85 -30.92
CA ASP A 146 2.16 -18.92 -31.13
C ASP A 146 2.62 -17.68 -31.91
N LEU A 147 3.55 -17.83 -32.86
CA LEU A 147 4.12 -16.70 -33.60
C LEU A 147 3.14 -16.18 -34.66
N GLN A 148 2.56 -15.01 -34.43
CA GLN A 148 1.81 -14.27 -35.44
C GLN A 148 2.75 -13.39 -36.26
N GLN A 149 2.91 -13.70 -37.54
CA GLN A 149 3.76 -12.91 -38.43
C GLN A 149 2.93 -11.88 -39.21
N ILE A 150 3.35 -10.62 -39.17
CA ILE A 150 2.74 -9.51 -39.91
C ILE A 150 3.81 -8.91 -40.83
N THR A 151 3.59 -8.99 -42.14
CA THR A 151 4.46 -8.38 -43.16
C THR A 151 3.81 -7.16 -43.82
N ASP A 152 2.53 -6.93 -43.55
CA ASP A 152 1.74 -5.83 -44.11
C ASP A 152 1.79 -4.63 -43.16
N SER A 153 2.33 -3.50 -43.62
CA SER A 153 2.47 -2.28 -42.84
C SER A 153 1.13 -1.73 -42.35
N HIS A 154 0.03 -1.90 -43.10
CA HIS A 154 -1.29 -1.45 -42.67
C HIS A 154 -1.79 -2.26 -41.47
N LYS A 155 -1.67 -3.60 -41.54
CA LYS A 155 -1.99 -4.48 -40.41
C LYS A 155 -1.09 -4.23 -39.19
N ALA A 156 0.17 -3.88 -39.43
CA ALA A 156 1.10 -3.51 -38.35
C ALA A 156 0.64 -2.21 -37.65
N LEU A 157 0.22 -1.19 -38.40
CA LEU A 157 -0.31 0.06 -37.85
C LEU A 157 -1.63 -0.16 -37.10
N GLU A 158 -2.53 -1.01 -37.61
CA GLU A 158 -3.77 -1.39 -36.90
C GLU A 158 -3.47 -2.08 -35.57
N LEU A 159 -2.48 -2.99 -35.53
CA LEU A 159 -2.08 -3.66 -34.29
C LEU A 159 -1.51 -2.68 -33.27
N LEU A 160 -0.64 -1.76 -33.70
CA LEU A 160 0.02 -0.77 -32.83
C LEU A 160 -0.97 0.27 -32.31
N GLY A 161 -2.03 0.56 -33.07
CA GLY A 161 -3.10 1.46 -32.68
C GLY A 161 -2.70 2.94 -32.73
N PRO A 162 -3.59 3.84 -32.28
CA PRO A 162 -3.30 5.26 -32.23
C PRO A 162 -2.18 5.59 -31.22
N PRO A 163 -1.54 6.77 -31.34
CA PRO A 163 -0.61 7.27 -30.34
C PRO A 163 -1.22 7.21 -28.94
N ALA A 164 -0.44 6.73 -27.98
CA ALA A 164 -0.80 6.79 -26.58
C ALA A 164 -1.01 8.26 -26.19
N PRO A 165 -2.10 8.59 -25.47
CA PRO A 165 -2.28 9.94 -24.96
C PRO A 165 -1.10 10.28 -24.03
N HIS A 166 -0.43 11.40 -24.29
CA HIS A 166 0.59 11.89 -23.37
C HIS A 166 -0.08 12.22 -22.04
N ARG A 167 0.10 11.36 -21.04
CA ARG A 167 -0.32 11.67 -19.67
C ARG A 167 0.74 12.53 -19.02
N PRO A 168 0.41 13.75 -18.57
CA PRO A 168 1.33 14.51 -17.74
C PRO A 168 1.58 13.72 -16.44
N PRO A 169 2.72 13.94 -15.77
CA PRO A 169 2.93 13.39 -14.45
C PRO A 169 1.76 13.79 -13.53
N PRO A 170 1.36 12.92 -12.59
CA PRO A 170 0.32 13.27 -11.62
C PRO A 170 0.69 14.57 -10.90
N ALA A 171 -0.28 15.45 -10.72
CA ALA A 171 -0.05 16.70 -9.99
C ALA A 171 0.30 16.39 -8.52
N PRO A 172 1.14 17.21 -7.87
CA PRO A 172 1.38 17.11 -6.44
C PRO A 172 0.07 17.20 -5.66
N ASP A 173 -0.04 16.40 -4.60
CA ASP A 173 -1.22 16.42 -3.74
C ASP A 173 -1.36 17.79 -3.06
N ARG A 174 -2.46 18.49 -3.33
CA ARG A 174 -2.81 19.72 -2.63
C ARG A 174 -3.58 19.37 -1.37
N LEU A 175 -2.85 19.32 -0.25
CA LEU A 175 -3.47 19.11 1.06
C LEU A 175 -4.02 20.43 1.58
N THR A 176 -5.33 20.51 1.77
CA THR A 176 -5.91 21.62 2.53
C THR A 176 -5.66 21.35 4.02
N PRO A 177 -4.88 22.19 4.71
CA PRO A 177 -4.59 21.97 6.13
C PRO A 177 -5.88 22.05 6.94
N LEU A 178 -5.95 21.25 8.01
CA LEU A 178 -7.00 21.37 9.03
C LEU A 178 -6.53 22.36 10.11
N PRO A 179 -7.47 23.08 10.75
CA PRO A 179 -7.16 23.98 11.85
C PRO A 179 -6.52 23.22 13.01
N ASP A 180 -5.87 23.96 13.90
CA ASP A 180 -5.36 23.40 15.15
C ASP A 180 -6.52 22.91 16.03
N LEU A 181 -6.29 21.79 16.72
CA LEU A 181 -7.30 21.09 17.49
C LEU A 181 -7.05 21.29 18.98
N PRO A 182 -8.06 21.66 19.77
CA PRO A 182 -7.93 21.67 21.22
C PRO A 182 -7.81 20.23 21.74
N ARG A 183 -6.95 20.00 22.73
CA ARG A 183 -6.86 18.74 23.46
C ARG A 183 -8.04 18.63 24.42
N LEU A 184 -9.07 17.90 24.01
CA LEU A 184 -10.31 17.75 24.79
C LEU A 184 -10.72 16.28 24.95
N PRO A 185 -11.41 15.92 26.04
CA PRO A 185 -12.02 14.61 26.18
C PRO A 185 -13.02 14.30 25.06
N VAL A 186 -13.11 13.02 24.68
CA VAL A 186 -13.94 12.53 23.55
C VAL A 186 -15.39 12.99 23.65
N ALA A 187 -15.97 12.99 24.86
CA ALA A 187 -17.36 13.36 25.10
C ALA A 187 -17.68 14.81 24.73
N ARG A 188 -16.71 15.72 24.85
CA ARG A 188 -16.89 17.17 24.58
C ARG A 188 -16.27 17.61 23.26
N PHE A 189 -15.31 16.84 22.74
CA PHE A 189 -14.50 17.18 21.58
C PHE A 189 -15.29 17.79 20.42
N ARG A 190 -16.30 17.06 19.90
CA ARG A 190 -17.09 17.52 18.75
C ARG A 190 -17.92 18.77 19.05
N ALA A 191 -18.51 18.86 20.24
CA ALA A 191 -19.35 19.99 20.63
C ALA A 191 -18.53 21.27 20.78
N GLU A 192 -17.34 21.19 21.39
CA GLU A 192 -16.46 22.35 21.53
C GLU A 192 -15.88 22.78 20.18
N LEU A 193 -15.51 21.84 19.29
CA LEU A 193 -15.12 22.19 17.92
C LEU A 193 -16.22 22.97 17.19
N ARG A 194 -17.50 22.61 17.40
CA ARG A 194 -18.63 23.34 16.81
C ARG A 194 -18.75 24.76 17.34
N ARG A 195 -18.38 25.00 18.60
CA ARG A 195 -18.42 26.33 19.23
C ARG A 195 -17.24 27.21 18.81
N CYS A 196 -16.05 26.61 18.67
CA CYS A 196 -14.81 27.36 18.48
C CYS A 196 -14.40 27.56 17.01
N LEU A 197 -14.85 26.70 16.08
CA LEU A 197 -14.43 26.78 14.68
C LEU A 197 -15.46 27.51 13.80
N PRO A 198 -15.00 28.25 12.77
CA PRO A 198 -15.87 28.71 11.68
C PRO A 198 -16.64 27.54 11.05
N ALA A 199 -17.84 27.81 10.54
CA ALA A 199 -18.74 26.77 10.05
C ALA A 199 -18.11 25.88 8.96
N ALA A 200 -17.33 26.45 8.04
CA ALA A 200 -16.65 25.72 6.98
C ALA A 200 -15.56 24.77 7.52
N ASP A 201 -14.74 25.24 8.48
CA ASP A 201 -13.70 24.44 9.10
C ASP A 201 -14.28 23.35 10.00
N PHE A 202 -15.34 23.67 10.75
CA PHE A 202 -16.09 22.67 11.50
C PHE A 202 -16.61 21.57 10.59
N ALA A 203 -17.20 21.90 9.44
CA ALA A 203 -17.71 20.90 8.50
C ALA A 203 -16.61 19.94 8.00
N ARG A 204 -15.42 20.46 7.72
CA ARG A 204 -14.26 19.66 7.29
C ARG A 204 -13.75 18.74 8.40
N VAL A 205 -13.65 19.25 9.63
CA VAL A 205 -13.25 18.46 10.82
C VAL A 205 -14.31 17.42 11.16
N ASP A 206 -15.60 17.80 11.14
CA ASP A 206 -16.73 16.93 11.43
C ASP A 206 -16.83 15.77 10.43
N ALA A 207 -16.50 16.00 9.15
CA ALA A 207 -16.44 14.94 8.16
C ALA A 207 -15.41 13.86 8.52
N GLN A 208 -14.21 14.25 8.98
CA GLN A 208 -13.19 13.29 9.43
C GLN A 208 -13.60 12.57 10.72
N TYR A 209 -14.23 13.30 11.66
CA TYR A 209 -14.74 12.72 12.90
C TYR A 209 -15.82 11.68 12.62
N ARG A 210 -16.76 12.00 11.74
CA ARG A 210 -17.82 11.09 11.30
C ARG A 210 -17.27 9.88 10.58
N ALA A 211 -16.26 10.04 9.72
CA ALA A 211 -15.61 8.90 9.06
C ALA A 211 -15.06 7.89 10.08
N GLY A 212 -14.40 8.36 11.15
CA GLY A 212 -13.93 7.49 12.22
C GLY A 212 -15.05 6.83 13.03
N LEU A 213 -16.10 7.60 13.36
CA LEU A 213 -17.26 7.09 14.09
C LEU A 213 -17.99 5.99 13.31
N TYR A 214 -18.23 6.20 12.01
CA TYR A 214 -18.93 5.23 11.18
C TYR A 214 -18.06 4.01 10.89
N ALA A 215 -16.76 4.17 10.68
CA ALA A 215 -15.83 3.05 10.52
C ALA A 215 -15.81 2.14 11.76
N ALA A 216 -15.76 2.72 12.97
CA ALA A 216 -15.81 1.95 14.22
C ALA A 216 -17.13 1.21 14.38
N ARG A 217 -18.28 1.87 14.09
CA ARG A 217 -19.60 1.21 14.14
C ARG A 217 -19.69 0.05 13.16
N ALA A 218 -19.27 0.25 11.91
CA ALA A 218 -19.28 -0.79 10.89
C ALA A 218 -18.38 -1.97 11.27
N TYR A 219 -17.21 -1.70 11.85
CA TYR A 219 -16.30 -2.72 12.34
C TYR A 219 -16.93 -3.57 13.45
N LEU A 220 -17.51 -2.94 14.48
CA LEU A 220 -18.10 -3.65 15.63
C LEU A 220 -19.42 -4.34 15.28
N ALA A 221 -20.16 -3.84 14.30
CA ALA A 221 -21.34 -4.54 13.77
C ALA A 221 -20.96 -5.87 13.09
N ARG A 222 -19.81 -5.92 12.40
CA ARG A 222 -19.30 -7.13 11.73
C ARG A 222 -18.56 -8.07 12.67
N ASN A 223 -18.04 -7.56 13.78
CA ASN A 223 -17.24 -8.31 14.75
C ASN A 223 -17.82 -8.08 16.15
N PRO A 224 -18.94 -8.75 16.49
CA PRO A 224 -19.55 -8.60 17.80
C PRO A 224 -18.62 -9.17 18.88
N GLY A 225 -18.40 -8.41 19.94
CA GLY A 225 -17.53 -8.79 21.06
C GLY A 225 -16.28 -7.93 21.18
N LEU A 226 -15.45 -8.26 22.17
CA LEU A 226 -14.22 -7.53 22.43
C LEU A 226 -13.19 -7.87 21.32
N PRO A 227 -12.67 -6.87 20.59
CA PRO A 227 -11.64 -7.11 19.58
C PRO A 227 -10.40 -7.76 20.18
N THR A 228 -9.80 -8.70 19.46
CA THR A 228 -8.43 -9.12 19.77
C THR A 228 -7.47 -7.94 19.57
N GLN A 229 -6.31 -7.98 20.24
CA GLN A 229 -5.28 -6.94 20.08
C GLN A 229 -4.86 -6.78 18.60
N GLN A 230 -4.70 -7.90 17.89
CA GLN A 230 -4.29 -7.91 16.49
C GLN A 230 -5.37 -7.33 15.55
N ASP A 231 -6.65 -7.60 15.82
CA ASP A 231 -7.74 -7.04 15.04
C ASP A 231 -7.91 -5.54 15.31
N LEU A 232 -7.70 -5.11 16.57
CA LEU A 232 -7.70 -3.70 16.94
C LEU A 232 -6.58 -2.93 16.23
N GLU A 233 -5.36 -3.46 16.23
CA GLU A 233 -4.21 -2.88 15.51
C GLU A 233 -4.51 -2.73 14.02
N PHE A 234 -5.00 -3.80 13.38
CA PHE A 234 -5.35 -3.76 11.96
C PHE A 234 -6.45 -2.75 11.66
N PHE A 235 -7.49 -2.67 12.50
CA PHE A 235 -8.57 -1.69 12.38
C PHE A 235 -8.02 -0.25 12.48
N LEU A 236 -7.21 0.04 13.51
CA LEU A 236 -6.63 1.36 13.75
C LEU A 236 -5.69 1.77 12.62
N SER A 237 -4.83 0.85 12.16
CA SER A 237 -3.94 1.06 11.02
C SER A 237 -4.74 1.34 9.74
N ARG A 238 -5.81 0.57 9.48
CA ARG A 238 -6.70 0.78 8.32
C ARG A 238 -7.42 2.12 8.37
N LEU A 239 -7.86 2.56 9.56
CA LEU A 239 -8.55 3.82 9.75
C LEU A 239 -7.67 5.03 9.39
N THR A 240 -6.36 4.92 9.64
CA THR A 240 -5.42 6.04 9.56
C THR A 240 -4.49 5.99 8.35
N THR A 241 -4.41 4.86 7.63
CA THR A 241 -3.52 4.67 6.46
C THR A 241 -3.70 5.70 5.34
N SER A 242 -4.91 6.27 5.21
CA SER A 242 -5.24 7.29 4.21
C SER A 242 -5.30 8.71 4.78
N SER A 243 -4.91 8.90 6.04
CA SER A 243 -4.91 10.22 6.69
C SER A 243 -3.89 11.16 6.04
N PRO A 244 -4.32 12.32 5.52
CA PRO A 244 -3.41 13.26 4.87
C PRO A 244 -2.39 13.91 5.81
N SER A 245 -2.73 14.03 7.09
CA SER A 245 -1.85 14.58 8.11
C SER A 245 -2.18 13.98 9.47
N GLN A 246 -1.27 14.18 10.43
CA GLN A 246 -1.46 13.84 11.82
C GLN A 246 -2.79 14.36 12.39
N ARG A 247 -3.18 15.60 12.08
CA ARG A 247 -4.45 16.17 12.54
C ARG A 247 -5.66 15.37 12.05
N HIS A 248 -5.64 14.92 10.79
CA HIS A 248 -6.70 14.06 10.25
C HIS A 248 -6.78 12.73 11.02
N THR A 249 -5.62 12.13 11.31
CA THR A 249 -5.50 10.91 12.13
C THR A 249 -6.13 11.10 13.49
N LEU A 250 -5.74 12.14 14.23
CA LEU A 250 -6.27 12.43 15.56
C LEU A 250 -7.80 12.59 15.55
N ILE A 251 -8.35 13.33 14.58
CA ILE A 251 -9.80 13.54 14.48
C ILE A 251 -10.53 12.23 14.18
N ARG A 252 -10.01 11.41 13.26
CA ARG A 252 -10.59 10.09 12.97
C ARG A 252 -10.56 9.19 14.19
N LEU A 253 -9.47 9.22 14.96
CA LEU A 253 -9.35 8.45 16.19
C LEU A 253 -10.35 8.92 17.27
N ARG A 254 -10.54 10.23 17.44
CA ARG A 254 -11.61 10.77 18.31
C ARG A 254 -13.00 10.33 17.85
N GLY A 255 -13.22 10.28 16.54
CA GLY A 255 -14.43 9.70 15.94
C GLY A 255 -14.61 8.23 16.29
N ALA A 256 -13.55 7.43 16.12
CA ALA A 256 -13.56 6.01 16.43
C ALA A 256 -13.82 5.74 17.92
N GLN A 257 -13.17 6.48 18.84
CA GLN A 257 -13.46 6.38 20.28
C GLN A 257 -14.95 6.60 20.59
N ALA A 258 -15.58 7.58 19.94
CA ALA A 258 -17.02 7.80 20.09
C ALA A 258 -17.87 6.68 19.47
N GLY A 259 -17.41 6.07 18.37
CA GLY A 259 -18.04 4.90 17.76
C GLY A 259 -18.01 3.68 18.68
N PHE A 260 -16.84 3.34 19.23
CA PHE A 260 -16.66 2.27 20.22
C PHE A 260 -17.52 2.50 21.46
N LEU A 261 -17.54 3.73 21.98
CA LEU A 261 -18.33 4.08 23.16
C LEU A 261 -19.83 3.87 22.92
N ARG A 262 -20.35 4.23 21.74
CA ARG A 262 -21.76 4.02 21.37
C ARG A 262 -22.16 2.54 21.28
N THR A 263 -21.19 1.65 21.12
CA THR A 263 -21.38 0.20 21.07
C THR A 263 -21.02 -0.50 22.39
N GLY A 264 -20.75 0.25 23.45
CA GLY A 264 -20.45 -0.31 24.78
C GLY A 264 -19.00 -0.76 24.98
N PHE A 265 -18.05 -0.17 24.25
CA PHE A 265 -16.62 -0.42 24.39
C PHE A 265 -15.85 0.88 24.63
N LEU A 266 -14.81 0.84 25.43
CA LEU A 266 -13.87 1.95 25.62
C LEU A 266 -12.62 1.69 24.78
N LEU A 267 -12.35 2.56 23.81
CA LEU A 267 -11.11 2.58 23.06
C LEU A 267 -10.13 3.54 23.75
N ASP A 268 -9.14 2.97 24.41
CA ASP A 268 -8.06 3.70 25.07
C ASP A 268 -6.87 3.88 24.12
N LEU A 269 -6.35 5.10 24.07
CA LEU A 269 -5.27 5.52 23.18
C LEU A 269 -4.17 6.16 24.03
N PRO A 270 -2.89 5.99 23.66
CA PRO A 270 -1.79 6.62 24.38
C PRO A 270 -1.94 8.14 24.50
N ASP A 271 -1.62 8.71 25.67
CA ASP A 271 -1.69 10.15 25.90
C ASP A 271 -0.69 10.95 25.06
N ASP A 272 0.43 10.33 24.70
CA ASP A 272 1.53 10.86 23.90
C ASP A 272 1.35 10.66 22.39
N LEU A 273 0.12 10.42 21.93
CA LEU A 273 -0.21 10.16 20.51
C LEU A 273 0.30 11.24 19.55
N ASP A 274 0.42 12.49 20.01
CA ASP A 274 0.94 13.61 19.21
C ASP A 274 2.44 13.49 18.91
N THR A 275 3.17 12.67 19.67
CA THR A 275 4.62 12.47 19.53
C THR A 275 4.99 11.02 19.21
N ALA A 276 4.05 10.09 19.31
CA ALA A 276 4.28 8.67 19.10
C ALA A 276 4.57 8.29 17.64
N THR A 277 5.04 7.06 17.43
CA THR A 277 5.30 6.48 16.10
C THR A 277 4.15 5.60 15.62
N GLY A 278 4.00 5.48 14.30
CA GLY A 278 3.10 4.51 13.67
C GLY A 278 2.06 5.13 12.74
N PRO A 279 1.00 4.36 12.40
CA PRO A 279 0.15 4.65 11.26
C PRO A 279 -0.64 5.94 11.47
N GLY A 280 -0.60 6.83 10.49
CA GLY A 280 -1.25 8.14 10.52
C GLY A 280 -0.48 9.24 11.26
N ILE A 281 0.59 8.92 12.00
CA ILE A 281 1.42 9.90 12.72
C ILE A 281 2.76 10.09 12.00
N THR A 282 3.50 9.00 11.78
CA THR A 282 4.79 8.98 11.06
C THR A 282 4.67 8.46 9.63
N THR A 283 3.44 8.41 9.10
CA THR A 283 3.13 7.99 7.72
C THR A 283 2.90 9.17 6.78
N ARG A 284 2.93 8.88 5.47
CA ARG A 284 2.39 9.77 4.43
C ARG A 284 1.42 8.99 3.54
N PRO A 285 0.34 9.62 3.04
CA PRO A 285 -0.55 8.97 2.08
C PRO A 285 0.20 8.46 0.85
N PHE A 286 -0.09 7.23 0.47
CA PHE A 286 0.44 6.64 -0.75
C PHE A 286 -0.42 7.02 -1.96
N THR A 287 -0.15 8.20 -2.53
CA THR A 287 -0.90 8.78 -3.65
C THR A 287 -0.30 8.40 -5.02
N PRO A 288 -1.01 8.64 -6.14
CA PRO A 288 -0.45 8.45 -7.47
C PRO A 288 0.83 9.28 -7.68
N TYR A 289 0.88 10.49 -7.11
CA TYR A 289 2.08 11.32 -7.13
C TYR A 289 3.25 10.65 -6.40
N THR A 290 3.04 10.21 -5.16
CA THR A 290 4.07 9.51 -4.39
C THR A 290 4.53 8.25 -5.12
N ALA A 291 3.59 7.39 -5.57
CA ALA A 291 3.88 6.17 -6.32
C ALA A 291 4.69 6.45 -7.60
N HIS A 292 4.31 7.48 -8.35
CA HIS A 292 5.05 7.91 -9.54
C HIS A 292 6.48 8.33 -9.17
N ARG A 293 6.67 9.17 -8.15
CA ARG A 293 7.99 9.64 -7.72
C ARG A 293 8.90 8.54 -7.19
N ILE A 294 8.42 7.67 -6.31
CA ILE A 294 9.28 6.59 -5.77
C ILE A 294 9.59 5.55 -6.85
N SER A 295 8.64 5.25 -7.73
CA SER A 295 8.89 4.31 -8.82
C SER A 295 9.92 4.91 -9.79
N ARG A 296 9.86 6.23 -10.05
CA ARG A 296 10.95 7.17 -10.41
C ARG A 296 12.38 6.71 -10.13
N GLY A 297 12.82 7.03 -8.93
CA GLY A 297 14.22 6.94 -8.54
C GLY A 297 14.67 5.52 -8.23
N ILE A 298 13.75 4.62 -7.87
CA ILE A 298 14.11 3.33 -7.29
C ILE A 298 13.63 2.24 -8.22
N PRO A 299 14.50 1.46 -8.87
CA PRO A 299 14.09 0.38 -9.76
C PRO A 299 13.95 -0.97 -9.05
N HIS A 300 14.62 -1.17 -7.91
CA HIS A 300 14.62 -2.47 -7.22
C HIS A 300 13.31 -2.69 -6.45
N PRO A 301 12.49 -3.74 -6.73
CA PRO A 301 11.18 -3.90 -6.11
C PRO A 301 11.23 -4.06 -4.59
N PRO A 302 12.11 -4.89 -3.98
CA PRO A 302 12.26 -4.88 -2.52
C PRO A 302 12.58 -3.51 -1.91
N GLN A 303 13.37 -2.67 -2.58
CA GLN A 303 13.72 -1.33 -2.07
C GLN A 303 12.52 -0.38 -2.18
N LEU A 304 11.83 -0.42 -3.32
CA LEU A 304 10.59 0.33 -3.53
C LEU A 304 9.52 -0.08 -2.51
N ALA A 305 9.39 -1.38 -2.27
CA ALA A 305 8.47 -1.94 -1.29
C ALA A 305 8.85 -1.56 0.13
N ALA A 306 10.15 -1.49 0.47
CA ALA A 306 10.60 -1.03 1.79
C ALA A 306 10.20 0.43 2.04
N LEU A 307 10.46 1.35 1.10
CA LEU A 307 10.01 2.74 1.25
C LEU A 307 8.49 2.85 1.29
N THR A 308 7.79 2.06 0.46
CA THR A 308 6.33 2.02 0.45
C THR A 308 5.77 1.54 1.79
N ALA A 309 6.36 0.49 2.37
CA ALA A 309 5.98 0.01 3.68
C ALA A 309 6.26 1.06 4.76
N LEU A 310 7.42 1.73 4.77
CA LEU A 310 7.69 2.82 5.71
C LEU A 310 6.67 3.97 5.58
N LEU A 311 6.37 4.40 4.35
CA LEU A 311 5.40 5.46 4.10
C LEU A 311 4.01 5.13 4.63
N THR A 312 3.60 3.86 4.52
CA THR A 312 2.24 3.42 4.84
C THR A 312 2.05 2.93 6.27
N THR A 313 3.10 2.42 6.90
CA THR A 313 3.06 1.88 8.27
C THR A 313 3.56 2.88 9.31
N GLY A 314 4.58 3.67 8.96
CA GLY A 314 5.23 4.59 9.90
C GLY A 314 6.10 3.89 10.95
N THR A 315 6.25 2.56 10.85
CA THR A 315 7.01 1.74 11.80
C THR A 315 8.50 2.05 11.76
N HIS A 316 9.20 1.68 12.82
CA HIS A 316 10.65 1.77 12.89
C HIS A 316 11.35 0.96 11.77
N PRO A 317 12.40 1.50 11.10
CA PRO A 317 13.14 0.80 10.05
C PRO A 317 13.65 -0.59 10.46
N ASP A 318 14.18 -0.74 11.68
CA ASP A 318 14.69 -2.04 12.16
C ASP A 318 13.61 -3.12 12.28
N ALA A 319 12.38 -2.72 12.65
CA ALA A 319 11.25 -3.63 12.69
C ALA A 319 10.92 -4.13 11.28
N LEU A 320 10.92 -3.20 10.32
CA LEU A 320 10.68 -3.52 8.93
C LEU A 320 11.81 -4.35 8.31
N TYR A 321 13.07 -4.12 8.68
CA TYR A 321 14.22 -4.89 8.21
C TYR A 321 14.11 -6.38 8.54
N THR A 322 13.63 -6.71 9.75
CA THR A 322 13.46 -8.08 10.23
C THR A 322 12.19 -8.77 9.73
N THR A 323 11.42 -8.10 8.88
CA THR A 323 10.13 -8.63 8.39
C THR A 323 10.31 -9.77 7.38
N PRO A 324 9.78 -10.98 7.65
CA PRO A 324 9.89 -12.11 6.74
C PRO A 324 8.94 -12.00 5.52
N VAL A 325 9.17 -12.79 4.49
CA VAL A 325 8.31 -12.89 3.30
C VAL A 325 6.90 -13.35 3.67
N SER A 326 6.76 -14.22 4.68
CA SER A 326 5.48 -14.71 5.19
C SER A 326 4.67 -13.68 5.98
N ALA A 327 5.26 -12.52 6.31
CA ALA A 327 4.58 -11.48 7.07
C ALA A 327 3.59 -10.66 6.23
N LEU A 328 3.71 -10.74 4.90
CA LEU A 328 2.76 -10.14 3.97
C LEU A 328 1.75 -11.20 3.54
N ASP A 329 0.46 -10.92 3.71
CA ASP A 329 -0.60 -11.81 3.24
C ASP A 329 -0.63 -11.90 1.69
N GLU A 330 -1.32 -12.92 1.17
CA GLU A 330 -1.37 -13.18 -0.28
C GLU A 330 -1.93 -11.99 -1.09
N HIS A 331 -2.89 -11.27 -0.53
CA HIS A 331 -3.51 -10.12 -1.17
C HIS A 331 -2.77 -8.80 -0.94
N CYS A 332 -1.72 -8.82 -0.12
CA CYS A 332 -0.95 -7.66 0.32
C CYS A 332 -1.84 -6.60 0.99
N THR A 333 -2.84 -7.03 1.76
CA THR A 333 -3.71 -6.18 2.57
C THR A 333 -3.21 -6.01 4.00
N ARG A 334 -2.45 -6.98 4.51
CA ARG A 334 -1.94 -7.05 5.87
C ARG A 334 -0.43 -7.26 5.85
N LEU A 335 0.29 -6.45 6.62
CA LEU A 335 1.71 -6.63 6.89
C LEU A 335 1.89 -6.81 8.39
N THR A 336 2.40 -7.96 8.81
CA THR A 336 2.79 -8.20 10.20
C THR A 336 4.28 -7.90 10.36
N VAL A 337 4.64 -7.10 11.37
CA VAL A 337 6.02 -6.69 11.60
C VAL A 337 6.43 -7.19 12.99
N PRO A 338 7.64 -7.77 13.14
CA PRO A 338 8.13 -8.17 14.46
C PRO A 338 8.15 -7.00 15.44
N ASP A 339 7.72 -7.23 16.67
CA ASP A 339 7.91 -6.25 17.73
C ASP A 339 9.38 -6.26 18.19
N ILE A 340 10.09 -5.17 17.90
CA ILE A 340 11.49 -4.99 18.27
C ILE A 340 11.68 -4.36 19.66
N TRP A 341 10.61 -3.86 20.26
CA TRP A 341 10.61 -3.13 21.52
C TRP A 341 10.27 -4.01 22.72
N HIS A 342 9.96 -5.29 22.49
CA HIS A 342 9.64 -6.20 23.57
C HIS A 342 10.85 -6.41 24.51
N PRO A 343 10.70 -6.17 25.83
CA PRO A 343 11.82 -6.16 26.78
C PRO A 343 12.34 -7.56 27.16
N GLU A 344 11.68 -8.66 26.77
CA GLU A 344 12.05 -9.99 27.25
C GLU A 344 13.12 -10.67 26.38
N GLN A 345 14.39 -10.41 26.69
CA GLN A 345 15.45 -11.35 26.37
C GLN A 345 15.33 -12.57 27.28
N GLY A 346 14.87 -13.71 26.74
CA GLY A 346 14.80 -14.98 27.47
C GLY A 346 13.41 -15.60 27.57
N SER A 347 12.36 -14.94 27.08
CA SER A 347 11.05 -15.59 26.93
C SER A 347 11.13 -16.67 25.84
N PRO A 348 10.65 -17.90 26.08
CA PRO A 348 10.65 -18.95 25.08
C PRO A 348 9.69 -18.65 23.92
N THR A 349 8.77 -17.70 24.11
CA THR A 349 7.79 -17.29 23.10
C THR A 349 8.19 -15.95 22.48
N PRO A 350 8.32 -15.86 21.14
CA PRO A 350 8.53 -14.57 20.48
C PRO A 350 7.34 -13.65 20.74
N PRO A 351 7.57 -12.32 20.87
CA PRO A 351 6.49 -11.38 21.07
C PRO A 351 5.51 -11.40 19.90
N PRO A 352 4.21 -11.14 20.17
CA PRO A 352 3.23 -11.08 19.10
C PRO A 352 3.61 -9.98 18.09
N PRO A 353 3.55 -10.25 16.78
CA PRO A 353 3.88 -9.26 15.77
C PRO A 353 2.79 -8.18 15.67
N VAL A 354 3.21 -6.96 15.34
CA VAL A 354 2.33 -5.81 15.16
C VAL A 354 1.72 -5.83 13.77
N THR A 355 0.40 -5.63 13.65
CA THR A 355 -0.31 -5.76 12.37
C THR A 355 -0.69 -4.42 11.75
N TYR A 356 -0.28 -4.20 10.50
CA TYR A 356 -0.56 -3.00 9.72
C TYR A 356 -1.47 -3.29 8.53
N ALA A 357 -2.31 -2.30 8.21
CA ALA A 357 -3.11 -2.30 6.99
C ALA A 357 -2.36 -1.62 5.85
N ILE A 358 -2.35 -2.28 4.68
CA ILE A 358 -1.75 -1.73 3.47
C ILE A 358 -2.84 -1.07 2.61
N PRO A 359 -2.69 0.21 2.24
CA PRO A 359 -3.68 0.92 1.45
C PRO A 359 -3.73 0.33 0.04
N PRO A 360 -4.91 0.28 -0.62
CA PRO A 360 -5.09 -0.34 -1.94
C PRO A 360 -4.04 0.06 -2.99
N ARG A 361 -3.62 1.34 -3.00
CA ARG A 361 -2.65 1.88 -3.95
C ARG A 361 -1.22 1.39 -3.72
N ALA A 362 -0.85 0.97 -2.52
CA ALA A 362 0.48 0.45 -2.18
C ALA A 362 0.60 -1.06 -2.44
N ARG A 363 -0.52 -1.79 -2.51
CA ARG A 363 -0.54 -3.25 -2.63
C ARG A 363 0.18 -3.78 -3.87
N PRO A 364 0.03 -3.18 -5.08
CA PRO A 364 0.76 -3.65 -6.26
C PRO A 364 2.28 -3.66 -6.01
N VAL A 365 2.82 -2.56 -5.47
CA VAL A 365 4.25 -2.43 -5.20
C VAL A 365 4.78 -3.54 -4.27
N LEU A 366 4.05 -3.82 -3.18
CA LEU A 366 4.43 -4.90 -2.26
C LEU A 366 4.28 -6.28 -2.92
N ARG A 367 3.24 -6.48 -3.73
CA ARG A 367 3.02 -7.71 -4.49
C ARG A 367 4.16 -7.98 -5.47
N THR A 368 4.67 -6.95 -6.15
CA THR A 368 5.83 -7.08 -7.03
C THR A 368 7.08 -7.51 -6.25
N ALA A 369 7.32 -6.94 -5.07
CA ALA A 369 8.42 -7.39 -4.21
C ALA A 369 8.24 -8.84 -3.74
N LEU A 370 7.02 -9.22 -3.35
CA LEU A 370 6.70 -10.59 -2.94
C LEU A 370 6.96 -11.59 -4.08
N HIS A 371 6.47 -11.30 -5.29
CA HIS A 371 6.77 -12.12 -6.45
C HIS A 371 8.26 -12.17 -6.74
N PHE A 372 8.97 -11.04 -6.65
CA PHE A 372 10.42 -10.96 -6.83
C PHE A 372 11.14 -11.93 -5.90
N ARG A 373 10.85 -11.88 -4.59
CA ARG A 373 11.46 -12.79 -3.60
C ARG A 373 11.12 -14.25 -3.85
N ARG A 374 9.87 -14.57 -4.19
CA ARG A 374 9.47 -15.95 -4.54
C ARG A 374 10.22 -16.49 -5.76
N ALA A 375 10.52 -15.66 -6.76
CA ALA A 375 11.31 -16.07 -7.93
C ALA A 375 12.80 -16.24 -7.63
N GLU A 376 13.29 -15.62 -6.55
CA GLU A 376 14.60 -15.93 -5.97
C GLU A 376 14.56 -17.19 -5.09
N GLN A 377 13.45 -17.92 -5.08
CA GLN A 377 13.21 -19.10 -4.24
C GLN A 377 13.31 -18.80 -2.75
N ALA A 378 13.08 -17.55 -2.35
CA ALA A 378 13.02 -17.17 -0.95
C ALA A 378 11.80 -17.84 -0.30
N GLN A 379 12.06 -18.70 0.69
CA GLN A 379 11.03 -19.29 1.54
C GLN A 379 10.40 -18.24 2.47
N GLY A 380 9.32 -18.61 3.16
CA GLY A 380 8.56 -17.69 4.02
C GLY A 380 9.39 -16.98 5.09
N HIS A 381 10.36 -17.66 5.70
CA HIS A 381 11.20 -17.13 6.78
C HIS A 381 12.30 -16.17 6.30
N PHE A 382 12.57 -16.07 4.99
CA PHE A 382 13.56 -15.13 4.48
C PHE A 382 13.03 -13.70 4.61
N LEU A 383 13.93 -12.76 4.86
CA LEU A 383 13.57 -11.34 4.95
C LEU A 383 13.03 -10.81 3.62
N LEU A 384 11.90 -10.11 3.68
CA LEU A 384 11.24 -9.50 2.52
C LEU A 384 12.09 -8.35 1.95
N PHE A 385 12.76 -7.60 2.83
CA PHE A 385 13.41 -6.36 2.49
C PHE A 385 14.94 -6.34 2.70
N SER A 386 15.59 -7.50 2.87
CA SER A 386 17.02 -7.61 3.24
C SER A 386 17.99 -6.76 2.41
N THR A 387 17.67 -6.46 1.15
CA THR A 387 18.51 -5.68 0.23
C THR A 387 18.32 -4.16 0.34
N SER A 388 17.53 -3.69 1.31
CA SER A 388 16.99 -2.32 1.30
C SER A 388 17.49 -1.45 2.44
N PHE A 389 17.98 -2.03 3.55
CA PHE A 389 18.31 -1.30 4.77
C PHE A 389 19.82 -1.01 4.92
N GLY A 390 20.15 0.09 5.61
CA GLY A 390 21.50 0.70 5.75
C GLY A 390 21.52 2.17 5.29
N HIS A 391 22.71 2.77 5.10
CA HIS A 391 22.86 4.16 4.60
C HIS A 391 22.05 4.42 3.31
N ARG A 392 21.88 3.38 2.51
CA ARG A 392 21.15 3.41 1.25
C ARG A 392 19.68 3.78 1.40
N LEU A 393 19.01 3.52 2.52
CA LEU A 393 17.56 3.78 2.61
C LEU A 393 17.24 5.27 2.70
N THR A 394 18.03 6.01 3.47
CA THR A 394 17.96 7.47 3.54
C THR A 394 18.36 8.11 2.21
N ASP A 395 19.42 7.60 1.58
CA ASP A 395 19.85 8.05 0.25
C ASP A 395 18.75 7.80 -0.80
N LEU A 396 18.11 6.62 -0.78
CA LEU A 396 17.02 6.27 -1.69
C LEU A 396 15.78 7.16 -1.48
N ALA A 397 15.46 7.50 -0.24
CA ALA A 397 14.37 8.42 0.07
C ALA A 397 14.69 9.84 -0.45
N HIS A 398 15.93 10.28 -0.28
CA HIS A 398 16.44 11.55 -0.79
C HIS A 398 16.41 11.60 -2.33
N ASP A 399 16.92 10.56 -3.00
CA ASP A 399 16.94 10.43 -4.47
C ASP A 399 15.52 10.39 -5.07
N ALA A 400 14.58 9.75 -4.37
CA ALA A 400 13.16 9.77 -4.74
C ALA A 400 12.47 11.11 -4.41
N ALA A 401 13.17 12.03 -3.74
CA ALA A 401 12.68 13.29 -3.21
C ALA A 401 11.43 13.13 -2.30
N VAL A 402 11.30 11.98 -1.63
CA VAL A 402 10.16 11.68 -0.77
C VAL A 402 10.54 11.82 0.70
N ASP A 403 9.81 12.69 1.39
CA ASP A 403 9.89 12.81 2.83
C ASP A 403 9.23 11.59 3.49
N ILE A 404 10.02 10.82 4.23
CA ILE A 404 9.57 9.67 5.01
C ILE A 404 9.78 10.00 6.49
N PRO A 405 8.72 10.41 7.21
CA PRO A 405 8.85 10.82 8.60
C PRO A 405 9.47 9.74 9.49
N ALA A 406 9.23 8.47 9.16
CA ALA A 406 9.79 7.33 9.87
C ALA A 406 11.33 7.17 9.76
N LEU A 407 11.99 7.89 8.83
CA LEU A 407 13.45 7.93 8.75
C LEU A 407 14.08 9.08 9.54
N GLY A 408 13.26 9.98 10.09
CA GLY A 408 13.70 11.09 10.93
C GLY A 408 13.94 10.68 12.39
N ARG A 409 13.82 11.64 13.31
CA ARG A 409 13.85 11.34 14.76
C ARG A 409 12.54 10.67 15.18
N LEU A 410 12.54 9.34 15.19
CA LEU A 410 11.49 8.55 15.80
C LEU A 410 11.59 8.63 17.32
N GLN A 411 10.45 8.72 18.01
CA GLN A 411 10.44 8.45 19.45
C GLN A 411 10.72 6.96 19.67
N PRO A 412 11.55 6.61 20.66
CA PRO A 412 11.75 5.21 21.02
C PRO A 412 10.44 4.61 21.56
N GLY A 413 10.27 3.29 21.36
CA GLY A 413 9.14 2.54 21.89
C GLY A 413 8.16 2.02 20.81
N PRO A 414 7.19 1.19 21.22
CA PRO A 414 6.26 0.56 20.30
C PRO A 414 5.29 1.57 19.70
N ASP A 415 4.88 1.29 18.45
CA ASP A 415 3.94 2.12 17.72
C ASP A 415 2.63 2.31 18.51
N TRP A 416 2.04 3.50 18.42
CA TRP A 416 0.91 3.90 19.26
C TRP A 416 -0.29 2.94 19.19
N HIS A 417 -0.57 2.38 18.01
CA HIS A 417 -1.70 1.48 17.80
C HIS A 417 -1.49 0.10 18.43
N HIS A 418 -0.23 -0.33 18.61
CA HIS A 418 0.11 -1.53 19.40
C HIS A 418 -0.08 -1.28 20.90
N ARG A 419 0.02 -0.03 21.36
CA ARG A 419 -0.25 0.39 22.75
C ARG A 419 -1.74 0.65 23.02
N ALA A 420 -2.57 0.79 21.99
CA ALA A 420 -4.00 1.01 22.15
C ALA A 420 -4.68 -0.21 22.78
N ARG A 421 -5.73 0.04 23.57
CA ARG A 421 -6.50 -1.02 24.26
C ARG A 421 -7.99 -0.82 24.02
N CYS A 422 -8.72 -1.93 23.97
CA CYS A 422 -10.17 -1.94 23.97
C CYS A 422 -10.65 -2.69 25.21
N THR A 423 -11.54 -2.09 25.98
CA THR A 423 -12.11 -2.70 27.19
C THR A 423 -13.62 -2.50 27.22
N HIS A 424 -14.32 -3.28 28.04
CA HIS A 424 -15.67 -2.90 28.43
C HIS A 424 -15.60 -1.71 29.40
N PRO A 425 -16.52 -0.72 29.30
CA PRO A 425 -16.70 0.25 30.35
C PRO A 425 -16.92 -0.53 31.64
N ALA A 426 -16.10 -0.30 32.66
CA ALA A 426 -16.27 -0.97 33.94
C ALA A 426 -17.71 -0.72 34.42
N THR A 427 -18.53 -1.77 34.45
CA THR A 427 -19.70 -1.76 35.33
C THR A 427 -19.13 -1.62 36.73
N THR A 428 -19.44 -0.51 37.38
CA THR A 428 -18.97 -0.19 38.73
C THR A 428 -19.51 -1.24 39.70
N THR A 429 -18.84 -2.38 39.82
CA THR A 429 -18.95 -3.26 40.97
C THR A 429 -17.93 -2.77 41.99
N PRO A 430 -18.34 -2.40 43.21
CA PRO A 430 -17.44 -1.90 44.23
C PRO A 430 -16.40 -2.97 44.56
N HIS A 431 -15.12 -2.67 44.29
CA HIS A 431 -14.01 -3.56 44.61
C HIS A 431 -13.69 -3.47 46.11
N THR A 432 -13.76 -4.60 46.81
CA THR A 432 -12.98 -4.85 48.03
C THR A 432 -11.53 -5.09 47.63
N SER A 433 -10.68 -4.14 48.04
CA SER A 433 -9.23 -4.17 47.90
C SER A 433 -8.62 -5.29 48.74
N THR A 434 -7.70 -6.09 48.17
CA THR A 434 -6.73 -6.85 48.95
C THR A 434 -5.38 -6.74 48.26
N ASP A 435 -4.53 -5.98 48.93
CA ASP A 435 -3.19 -5.56 48.57
C ASP A 435 -2.17 -6.69 48.82
N GLN A 436 -1.41 -7.09 47.80
CA GLN A 436 -0.17 -7.88 47.96
C GLN A 436 0.84 -7.57 46.86
N SER A 437 1.88 -6.82 47.25
CA SER A 437 3.10 -6.53 46.48
C SER A 437 4.00 -7.78 46.28
N PRO A 438 4.69 -7.94 45.12
CA PRO A 438 5.71 -8.97 44.96
C PRO A 438 7.13 -8.48 45.31
N ARG A 439 7.92 -9.40 45.89
CA ARG A 439 9.31 -9.24 46.32
C ARG A 439 10.31 -9.40 45.15
N HIS A 440 11.36 -8.60 45.17
CA HIS A 440 12.53 -8.67 44.27
C HIS A 440 13.54 -9.77 44.66
N HIS A 441 14.14 -10.43 43.66
CA HIS A 441 15.40 -11.16 43.76
C HIS A 441 16.34 -10.80 42.58
N PRO A 442 17.66 -10.63 42.80
CA PRO A 442 18.60 -10.29 41.73
C PRO A 442 19.25 -11.55 41.14
N GLN A 443 19.47 -11.57 39.82
CA GLN A 443 20.39 -12.53 39.19
C GLN A 443 21.33 -11.83 38.21
N THR A 444 22.63 -12.07 38.44
CA THR A 444 23.79 -11.72 37.63
C THR A 444 24.00 -12.78 36.54
N LYS A 445 24.27 -12.37 35.29
CA LYS A 445 25.13 -13.16 34.39
C LYS A 445 25.65 -12.34 33.19
N GLU A 446 26.97 -12.16 33.17
CA GLU A 446 27.76 -11.79 31.98
C GLU A 446 27.81 -12.96 30.99
N ALA A 447 27.62 -12.66 29.70
CA ALA A 447 28.11 -13.49 28.59
C ALA A 447 28.30 -12.64 27.33
N LEU A 448 29.42 -12.89 26.65
CA LEU A 448 29.94 -12.16 25.50
C LEU A 448 28.98 -12.08 24.30
N GLN A 449 28.88 -10.89 23.70
CA GLN A 449 28.20 -10.65 22.41
C GLN A 449 29.21 -10.70 21.25
N PRO A 450 28.91 -11.39 20.14
CA PRO A 450 29.57 -11.15 18.87
C PRO A 450 29.04 -9.86 18.22
N ALA A 451 29.90 -9.14 17.52
CA ALA A 451 29.63 -7.82 16.96
C ALA A 451 28.41 -7.81 16.00
N ALA A 452 27.41 -7.00 16.34
CA ALA A 452 26.27 -6.72 15.48
C ALA A 452 26.64 -5.72 14.37
N PRO A 453 26.01 -5.80 13.18
CA PRO A 453 26.17 -4.80 12.13
C PRO A 453 25.67 -3.41 12.62
N PRO A 454 26.21 -2.30 12.07
CA PRO A 454 26.19 -0.96 12.69
C PRO A 454 24.82 -0.25 12.78
N HIS A 455 23.70 -0.93 12.52
CA HIS A 455 22.35 -0.35 12.49
C HIS A 455 21.34 -1.07 13.38
N LEU A 456 21.72 -2.17 14.05
CA LEU A 456 20.85 -2.75 15.06
C LEU A 456 21.13 -2.07 16.39
N LEU A 457 20.11 -1.46 16.99
CA LEU A 457 20.18 -1.12 18.41
C LEU A 457 20.58 -2.39 19.17
N SER A 458 21.75 -2.35 19.82
CA SER A 458 22.20 -3.44 20.69
C SER A 458 21.16 -3.66 21.79
N SER A 459 21.13 -4.86 22.36
CA SER A 459 20.30 -5.18 23.53
C SER A 459 20.41 -4.09 24.62
N GLN A 460 21.64 -3.60 24.82
CA GLN A 460 21.96 -2.55 25.78
C GLN A 460 21.41 -1.19 25.35
N GLN A 461 21.56 -0.80 24.09
CA GLN A 461 21.01 0.45 23.55
C GLN A 461 19.47 0.47 23.61
N ARG A 462 18.81 -0.68 23.39
CA ARG A 462 17.35 -0.79 23.56
C ARG A 462 16.93 -0.64 25.02
N ALA A 463 17.64 -1.31 25.94
CA ALA A 463 17.37 -1.18 27.36
C ALA A 463 17.58 0.26 27.86
N GLU A 464 18.63 0.95 27.39
CA GLU A 464 18.91 2.36 27.72
C GLU A 464 17.84 3.32 27.15
N LEU A 465 17.35 3.08 25.93
CA LEU A 465 16.24 3.85 25.32
C LEU A 465 14.89 3.58 26.01
N LEU A 466 14.62 2.34 26.42
CA LEU A 466 13.42 1.99 27.17
C LEU A 466 13.44 2.58 28.59
N ALA A 467 14.62 2.65 29.23
CA ALA A 467 14.78 3.27 30.54
C ALA A 467 14.51 4.78 30.55
N THR A 468 14.61 5.46 29.39
CA THR A 468 14.31 6.89 29.26
C THR A 468 12.81 7.20 29.12
N ILE A 469 11.96 6.20 28.84
CA ILE A 469 10.51 6.38 28.63
C ILE A 469 9.72 6.40 29.95
N GLY A 470 10.33 5.99 31.08
CA GLY A 470 9.67 5.92 32.38
C GLY A 470 8.61 4.80 32.46
N PRO A 471 8.31 4.25 33.65
CA PRO A 471 7.26 3.25 33.79
C PRO A 471 5.88 3.88 33.49
N PRO A 472 4.93 3.11 32.91
CA PRO A 472 3.55 3.56 32.77
C PRO A 472 3.02 3.98 34.14
N THR A 473 2.57 5.22 34.25
CA THR A 473 2.04 5.76 35.50
C THR A 473 0.62 5.21 35.67
N ASP A 474 0.44 4.26 36.60
CA ASP A 474 -0.88 3.88 37.12
C ASP A 474 -1.47 5.09 37.87
N THR A 475 -2.02 6.04 37.11
CA THR A 475 -2.80 7.14 37.66
C THR A 475 -4.24 6.68 37.75
N VAL A 476 -4.61 6.18 38.94
CA VAL A 476 -6.00 5.96 39.33
C VAL A 476 -6.75 7.30 39.16
N LEU A 477 -7.67 7.36 38.20
CA LEU A 477 -8.59 8.48 38.02
C LEU A 477 -9.50 8.62 39.26
N PRO A 478 -9.73 9.84 39.78
CA PRO A 478 -10.66 10.06 40.90
C PRO A 478 -12.10 9.67 40.52
N HIS A 479 -12.80 9.06 41.48
CA HIS A 479 -14.09 8.37 41.35
C HIS A 479 -15.32 9.26 41.09
N ASP A 480 -15.17 10.47 40.54
CA ASP A 480 -16.25 11.49 40.54
C ASP A 480 -16.64 12.04 39.14
N GLN A 481 -16.47 11.25 38.08
CA GLN A 481 -16.87 11.66 36.70
C GLN A 481 -17.78 10.67 35.95
N ALA A 482 -18.24 9.58 36.58
CA ALA A 482 -19.12 8.61 35.92
C ALA A 482 -20.61 9.01 35.91
N ALA A 483 -21.06 9.77 36.93
CA ALA A 483 -22.46 10.14 37.09
C ALA A 483 -23.03 11.10 36.01
N PRO A 484 -22.29 12.09 35.46
CA PRO A 484 -22.86 13.02 34.48
C PRO A 484 -23.08 12.41 33.08
N VAL A 485 -22.34 11.36 32.71
CA VAL A 485 -22.35 10.81 31.34
C VAL A 485 -23.59 9.95 31.09
N VAL A 486 -24.06 9.21 32.10
CA VAL A 486 -25.26 8.36 32.00
C VAL A 486 -26.54 9.19 31.89
N GLU A 487 -26.60 10.33 32.59
CA GLU A 487 -27.78 11.20 32.59
C GLU A 487 -27.92 12.00 31.28
N ILE A 488 -26.79 12.41 30.69
CA ILE A 488 -26.77 13.04 29.36
C ILE A 488 -27.22 12.06 28.27
N LEU A 489 -26.89 10.77 28.38
CA LEU A 489 -27.31 9.74 27.42
C LEU A 489 -28.81 9.42 27.50
N ARG A 490 -29.43 9.46 28.69
CA ARG A 490 -30.89 9.32 28.84
C ARG A 490 -31.66 10.47 28.20
N GLN A 491 -31.16 11.71 28.36
CA GLN A 491 -31.82 12.90 27.82
C GLN A 491 -31.74 12.98 26.30
N TYR A 492 -30.68 12.44 25.69
CA TYR A 492 -30.46 12.53 24.24
C TYR A 492 -31.20 11.45 23.42
N LEU A 493 -31.53 10.31 24.04
CA LEU A 493 -32.21 9.19 23.38
C LEU A 493 -33.75 9.27 23.42
N GLY A 494 -34.31 10.21 24.20
CA GLY A 494 -35.74 10.30 24.48
C GLY A 494 -36.62 11.00 23.43
N SER A 495 -36.07 11.56 22.34
CA SER A 495 -36.89 12.39 21.44
C SER A 495 -36.58 12.26 19.95
N ARG A 496 -37.58 11.71 19.24
CA ARG A 496 -37.96 11.82 17.81
C ARG A 496 -37.43 10.74 16.83
N ARG A 497 -38.39 9.98 16.27
CA ARG A 497 -38.30 9.28 14.98
C ARG A 497 -38.76 10.20 13.84
N PRO A 498 -38.10 10.21 12.67
CA PRO A 498 -38.74 10.55 11.41
C PRO A 498 -38.96 9.31 10.53
N PRO A 499 -39.86 9.39 9.54
CA PRO A 499 -40.22 8.26 8.68
C PRO A 499 -39.31 8.15 7.45
N VAL A 500 -39.37 6.97 6.83
CA VAL A 500 -38.70 6.51 5.60
C VAL A 500 -37.29 5.95 5.82
N SER A 501 -37.24 4.63 5.98
CA SER A 501 -36.06 3.79 6.09
C SER A 501 -35.42 3.57 4.72
N VAL A 502 -34.34 4.30 4.43
CA VAL A 502 -33.29 3.78 3.55
C VAL A 502 -32.54 2.72 4.37
N SER A 503 -32.38 1.50 3.84
CA SER A 503 -31.66 0.44 4.55
C SER A 503 -30.27 0.93 4.99
N GLU A 504 -29.97 0.83 6.29
CA GLU A 504 -28.66 1.18 6.85
C GLU A 504 -27.53 0.41 6.16
N ASP A 505 -27.82 -0.78 5.61
CA ASP A 505 -26.87 -1.61 4.87
C ASP A 505 -26.53 -1.01 3.51
N LEU A 506 -27.51 -0.42 2.81
CA LEU A 506 -27.29 0.26 1.54
C LEU A 506 -26.46 1.53 1.74
N LEU A 507 -26.74 2.28 2.83
CA LEU A 507 -25.98 3.47 3.19
C LEU A 507 -24.54 3.10 3.58
N ALA A 508 -24.35 2.00 4.31
CA ALA A 508 -23.04 1.51 4.70
C ALA A 508 -22.20 1.02 3.50
N ASP A 509 -22.78 0.28 2.55
CA ASP A 509 -22.07 -0.18 1.34
C ASP A 509 -21.72 1.00 0.41
N LEU A 510 -22.64 1.96 0.26
CA LEU A 510 -22.42 3.18 -0.54
C LEU A 510 -21.36 4.10 0.10
N MET A 511 -21.34 4.20 1.44
CA MET A 511 -20.30 4.93 2.18
C MET A 511 -18.94 4.25 2.14
N ASP A 512 -18.87 2.91 2.17
CA ASP A 512 -17.61 2.15 2.04
C ASP A 512 -16.98 2.37 0.65
N ARG A 513 -17.81 2.47 -0.41
CA ARG A 513 -17.36 2.77 -1.78
C ARG A 513 -17.00 4.25 -1.99
N LEU A 514 -17.76 5.19 -1.44
CA LEU A 514 -17.55 6.63 -1.65
C LEU A 514 -16.45 7.25 -0.77
N LEU A 515 -16.26 6.77 0.47
CA LEU A 515 -15.23 7.29 1.38
C LEU A 515 -13.81 6.85 1.01
N LEU A 516 -13.67 5.80 0.20
CA LEU A 516 -12.36 5.30 -0.24
C LEU A 516 -11.87 5.93 -1.55
N ASP A 517 -12.74 6.51 -2.37
CA ASP A 517 -12.34 7.00 -3.71
C ASP A 517 -12.31 8.51 -3.89
N HIS A 518 -13.04 9.34 -3.13
CA HIS A 518 -13.15 10.77 -3.44
C HIS A 518 -12.87 11.72 -2.27
N ALA A 519 -11.62 12.19 -2.22
CA ALA A 519 -11.26 13.55 -1.80
C ALA A 519 -10.02 13.93 -2.64
N SER A 520 -10.08 14.75 -3.69
CA SER A 520 -10.56 16.13 -3.69
C SER A 520 -10.69 16.65 -5.14
N THR A 521 -11.90 16.95 -5.62
CA THR A 521 -12.25 18.04 -6.58
C THR A 521 -13.77 18.04 -6.80
N PRO A 522 -14.43 19.21 -6.98
CA PRO A 522 -15.87 19.28 -7.16
C PRO A 522 -16.21 19.17 -8.65
N GLN A 523 -16.61 17.99 -9.11
CA GLN A 523 -17.45 17.88 -10.30
C GLN A 523 -18.70 17.11 -9.92
N TRP A 524 -19.84 17.69 -10.27
CA TRP A 524 -21.17 17.10 -10.07
C TRP A 524 -21.20 15.69 -10.66
N PRO A 525 -21.79 14.70 -9.97
CA PRO A 525 -21.72 13.32 -10.41
C PRO A 525 -22.58 13.12 -11.66
N ILE A 526 -21.96 12.64 -12.73
CA ILE A 526 -22.68 11.85 -13.74
C ILE A 526 -23.06 10.54 -13.02
N PRO A 527 -24.36 10.17 -12.93
CA PRO A 527 -24.76 8.97 -12.21
C PRO A 527 -24.16 7.72 -12.86
N HIS A 528 -23.72 6.80 -12.00
CA HIS A 528 -23.16 5.50 -12.37
C HIS A 528 -24.18 4.70 -13.23
N PRO A 529 -23.75 3.98 -14.30
CA PRO A 529 -24.66 3.23 -15.17
C PRO A 529 -25.51 2.17 -14.44
N ASP A 530 -25.02 1.65 -13.32
CA ASP A 530 -25.79 0.73 -12.46
C ASP A 530 -26.95 1.41 -11.73
N LEU A 531 -26.83 2.72 -11.45
CA LEU A 531 -27.89 3.53 -10.83
C LEU A 531 -29.01 3.84 -11.84
N LEU A 532 -28.67 3.99 -13.12
CA LEU A 532 -29.66 4.10 -14.20
C LEU A 532 -30.37 2.77 -14.47
N SER A 533 -29.68 1.64 -14.30
CA SER A 533 -30.28 0.29 -14.43
C SER A 533 -31.18 -0.07 -13.24
N ALA A 534 -30.85 0.39 -12.02
CA ALA A 534 -31.68 0.18 -10.84
C ALA A 534 -32.95 1.06 -10.84
N LEU A 535 -32.88 2.25 -11.45
CA LEU A 535 -34.04 3.14 -11.59
C LEU A 535 -34.97 2.74 -12.75
N SER A 536 -34.46 2.08 -13.80
CA SER A 536 -35.29 1.58 -14.89
C SER A 536 -36.00 0.25 -14.57
N ALA A 537 -35.47 -0.54 -13.63
CA ALA A 537 -36.05 -1.82 -13.22
C ALA A 537 -37.19 -1.69 -12.17
N GLY A 538 -37.48 -0.48 -11.68
CA GLY A 538 -38.47 -0.25 -10.61
C GLY A 538 -39.87 0.16 -11.09
N ALA A 539 -40.12 0.26 -12.38
CA ALA A 539 -41.36 0.81 -12.92
C ALA A 539 -42.17 -0.22 -13.73
N GLU A 540 -42.58 -1.33 -13.11
CA GLU A 540 -43.62 -2.18 -13.68
C GLU A 540 -44.20 -3.11 -12.60
N TYR A 541 -45.34 -2.74 -12.00
CA TYR A 541 -46.38 -3.69 -11.61
C TYR A 541 -47.77 -3.05 -11.74
N PRO A 542 -48.78 -3.81 -12.21
CA PRO A 542 -50.04 -3.29 -12.69
C PRO A 542 -51.08 -3.23 -11.57
N CYS A 543 -51.88 -2.17 -11.58
CA CYS A 543 -53.06 -2.06 -10.74
C CYS A 543 -54.19 -2.90 -11.35
N ARG A 544 -54.53 -4.04 -10.72
CA ARG A 544 -55.79 -4.76 -10.92
C ARG A 544 -56.21 -5.43 -9.62
N ARG A 545 -57.33 -4.98 -9.06
CA ARG A 545 -58.31 -5.84 -8.37
C ARG A 545 -59.65 -5.09 -8.26
N GLU A 546 -60.61 -5.56 -9.05
CA GLU A 546 -62.04 -5.49 -8.77
C GLU A 546 -62.35 -6.30 -7.50
N PHE A 547 -63.32 -5.87 -6.68
CA PHE A 547 -64.70 -6.40 -6.70
C PHE A 547 -65.53 -5.85 -5.53
N THR A 548 -66.83 -5.68 -5.84
CA THR A 548 -68.01 -5.37 -5.00
C THR A 548 -68.15 -4.00 -4.37
#